data_AF-A0A3D6BEW3-F1
#
_entry.id   AF-A0A3D6BEW3-F1
#
_cell.length_a   1.000
_cell.length_b   1.000
_cell.length_c   1.000
_cell.angle_alpha   90.00
_cell.angle_beta   90.00
_cell.angle_gamma   90.00
#
_symmetry.space_group_name_H-M   'P 1'
#
loop_
_entity.id
_entity.type
_entity.pdbx_description
1 polymer ?
#
loop_
_entity_poly.entity_id
_entity_poly.type
_entity_poly.pdbx_seq_one_letter_code
_entity_poly.pdbx_strand_id
1 'polypeptide(L)'
;MIPEAPKFINQRLSSLNNYTWSYFFPGNELNVWLKKIPTQLERKKEINRLRKIINEASYIVFIFLLIKFFKEGTNAAIKAVDTLKSLDIDEFQIGSQVFKGRNENVMNGDNLAQKLLDTIEDEKLVKLIKKSNYSKDIIERYRPFIDRKK
;
A
#
# COMPACT_ATOMS: atom_id res chain seq x y z
N MET A 1 4.61 15.19 1.48
CA MET A 1 5.20 14.62 2.69
C MET A 1 4.28 14.89 3.84
N ILE A 2 4.11 13.92 4.74
CA ILE A 2 3.32 14.09 5.96
C ILE A 2 4.31 14.67 6.99
N PRO A 3 4.19 15.95 7.38
CA PRO A 3 5.22 16.65 8.17
C PRO A 3 5.51 15.98 9.52
N GLU A 4 4.50 15.35 10.11
CA GLU A 4 4.56 14.72 11.43
C GLU A 4 4.88 13.22 11.37
N ALA A 5 4.95 12.63 10.17
CA ALA A 5 5.21 11.20 10.05
C ALA A 5 6.69 10.88 10.35
N PRO A 6 6.96 9.75 11.04
CA PRO A 6 8.32 9.27 11.23
C PRO A 6 9.10 9.16 9.91
N LYS A 7 10.42 9.42 9.95
CA LYS A 7 11.29 9.45 8.77
C LYS A 7 11.15 8.21 7.89
N PHE A 8 11.07 7.02 8.50
CA PHE A 8 10.95 5.76 7.76
C PHE A 8 9.63 5.65 6.97
N ILE A 9 8.53 6.21 7.49
CA ILE A 9 7.23 6.26 6.79
C ILE A 9 7.34 7.18 5.58
N ASN A 10 7.90 8.38 5.79
CA ASN A 10 8.12 9.34 4.70
C ASN A 10 9.03 8.77 3.60
N GLN A 11 10.07 8.02 3.96
CA GLN A 11 10.94 7.34 3.00
C GLN A 11 10.18 6.28 2.19
N ARG A 12 9.41 5.40 2.85
CA ARG A 12 8.63 4.36 2.17
C ARG A 12 7.58 4.96 1.23
N LEU A 13 6.87 6.00 1.67
CA LEU A 13 5.90 6.71 0.83
C LEU A 13 6.55 7.38 -0.37
N SER A 14 7.73 7.99 -0.20
CA SER A 14 8.51 8.57 -1.30
C SER A 14 8.88 7.51 -2.34
N SER A 15 9.35 6.34 -1.91
CA SER A 15 9.67 5.22 -2.80
C SER A 15 8.44 4.72 -3.55
N LEU A 16 7.29 4.60 -2.87
CA LEU A 16 6.03 4.21 -3.51
C LEU A 16 5.52 5.27 -4.48
N ASN A 17 5.73 6.55 -4.16
CA ASN A 17 5.42 7.64 -5.06
C ASN A 17 6.23 7.55 -6.35
N ASN A 18 7.54 7.34 -6.23
CA ASN A 18 8.43 7.17 -7.37
C ASN A 18 8.06 5.94 -8.21
N TYR A 19 7.71 4.83 -7.55
CA TYR A 19 7.19 3.64 -8.23
C TYR A 19 5.90 3.95 -9.01
N THR A 20 4.95 4.64 -8.39
CA THR A 20 3.66 4.99 -9.01
C THR A 20 3.85 5.95 -10.19
N TRP A 21 4.73 6.95 -10.06
CA TRP A 21 5.14 7.82 -11.17
C TRP A 21 5.71 7.02 -12.33
N SER A 22 6.66 6.14 -12.05
CA SER A 22 7.35 5.34 -13.07
C SER A 22 6.42 4.35 -13.74
N TYR A 23 5.41 3.87 -13.02
CA TYR A 23 4.39 2.98 -13.55
C TYR A 23 3.47 3.70 -14.55
N PHE A 24 3.07 4.95 -14.27
CA PHE A 24 2.25 5.73 -15.19
C PHE A 24 3.03 6.32 -16.35
N PHE A 25 4.26 6.72 -16.12
CA PHE A 25 5.10 7.40 -17.09
C PHE A 25 6.49 6.77 -17.14
N PRO A 26 6.62 5.58 -17.73
CA PRO A 26 7.91 4.91 -17.84
C PRO A 26 8.88 5.73 -18.70
N GLY A 27 10.16 5.74 -18.29
CA GLY A 27 11.23 6.43 -19.02
C GLY A 27 10.99 7.93 -19.17
N ASN A 28 10.82 8.40 -20.42
CA ASN A 28 10.68 9.82 -20.75
C ASN A 28 9.24 10.24 -21.09
N GLU A 29 8.25 9.36 -20.90
CA GLU A 29 6.87 9.59 -21.33
C GLU A 29 6.25 10.85 -20.70
N LEU A 30 6.55 11.14 -19.43
CA LEU A 30 6.09 12.37 -18.78
C LEU A 30 6.58 13.62 -19.53
N ASN A 31 7.84 13.64 -19.94
CA ASN A 31 8.41 14.77 -20.67
C ASN A 31 7.79 14.90 -22.06
N VAL A 32 7.58 13.77 -22.76
CA VAL A 32 6.90 13.75 -24.06
C VAL A 32 5.47 14.28 -23.94
N TRP A 33 4.76 13.90 -22.88
CA TRP A 33 3.41 14.34 -22.61
C TRP A 33 3.34 15.83 -22.24
N LEU A 34 4.22 16.32 -21.35
CA LEU A 34 4.28 17.73 -20.96
C LEU A 34 4.69 18.66 -22.12
N LYS A 35 5.48 18.17 -23.09
CA LYS A 35 5.82 18.93 -24.31
C LYS A 35 4.60 19.26 -25.16
N LYS A 36 3.52 18.46 -25.10
CA LYS A 36 2.26 18.71 -25.81
C LYS A 36 1.48 19.90 -25.23
N ILE A 37 1.83 20.35 -24.02
CA ILE A 37 1.21 21.49 -23.36
C ILE A 37 2.01 22.75 -23.71
N PRO A 38 1.39 23.77 -24.32
CA PRO A 38 2.12 24.89 -24.92
C PRO A 38 2.73 25.83 -23.89
N THR A 39 2.01 26.15 -22.80
CA THR A 39 2.47 27.15 -21.84
C THR A 39 3.11 26.54 -20.59
N GLN A 40 4.09 27.24 -20.01
CA GLN A 40 4.70 26.83 -18.74
C GLN A 40 3.68 26.81 -17.59
N LEU A 41 2.73 27.75 -17.59
CA LEU A 41 1.69 27.84 -16.57
C LEU A 41 0.77 26.61 -16.60
N GLU A 42 0.34 26.17 -17.79
CA GLU A 42 -0.48 24.97 -17.94
C GLU A 42 0.31 23.71 -17.58
N ARG A 43 1.60 23.61 -17.97
CA ARG A 43 2.46 22.50 -17.54
C ARG A 43 2.54 22.40 -16.03
N LYS A 44 2.71 23.53 -15.34
CA LYS A 44 2.75 23.57 -13.86
C LYS A 44 1.41 23.14 -13.25
N LYS A 45 0.29 23.62 -13.80
CA LYS A 45 -1.06 23.20 -13.36
C LYS A 45 -1.23 21.69 -13.54
N GLU A 46 -0.78 21.16 -14.65
CA GLU A 46 -0.92 19.74 -14.96
C GLU A 46 -0.03 18.84 -14.09
N ILE A 47 1.24 19.23 -13.88
CA ILE A 47 2.11 18.53 -12.92
C ILE A 47 1.48 18.52 -11.53
N ASN A 48 0.90 19.64 -11.08
CA ASN A 48 0.23 19.69 -9.78
C ASN A 48 -1.01 18.78 -9.72
N ARG A 49 -1.79 18.72 -10.80
CA ARG A 49 -2.92 17.80 -10.92
C ARG A 49 -2.46 16.34 -10.83
N LEU A 50 -1.47 15.95 -11.62
CA LEU A 50 -0.89 14.60 -11.60
C LEU A 50 -0.32 14.25 -10.24
N ARG A 51 0.41 15.17 -9.60
CA ARG A 51 0.95 14.97 -8.24
C ARG A 51 -0.14 14.61 -7.25
N LYS A 52 -1.30 15.28 -7.28
CA LYS A 52 -2.41 14.96 -6.38
C LYS A 52 -2.90 13.52 -6.60
N ILE A 53 -3.16 13.15 -7.86
CA ILE A 53 -3.64 11.82 -8.24
C ILE A 53 -2.63 10.73 -7.85
N ILE A 54 -1.36 10.94 -8.17
CA ILE A 54 -0.30 9.96 -7.92
C ILE A 54 -0.03 9.83 -6.42
N ASN A 55 -0.06 10.93 -5.67
CA ASN A 55 0.06 10.88 -4.21
C ASN A 55 -1.07 10.04 -3.60
N GLU A 56 -2.31 10.28 -4.02
CA GLU A 56 -3.47 9.52 -3.56
C GLU A 56 -3.31 8.03 -3.86
N ALA A 57 -3.02 7.66 -5.12
CA ALA A 57 -2.77 6.29 -5.52
C ALA A 57 -1.64 5.64 -4.68
N SER A 58 -0.56 6.39 -4.43
CA SER A 58 0.58 5.92 -3.63
C SER A 58 0.21 5.63 -2.18
N TYR A 59 -0.64 6.47 -1.56
CA TYR A 59 -1.12 6.24 -0.21
C TYR A 59 -1.96 4.97 -0.11
N ILE A 60 -2.78 4.72 -1.12
CA ILE A 60 -3.65 3.54 -1.14
C ILE A 60 -2.83 2.28 -1.37
N VAL A 61 -1.84 2.34 -2.27
CA VAL A 61 -0.86 1.26 -2.43
C VAL A 61 -0.14 0.98 -1.11
N PHE A 62 0.24 2.03 -0.37
CA PHE A 62 0.89 1.86 0.93
C PHE A 62 -0.01 1.14 1.94
N ILE A 63 -1.28 1.55 2.07
CA ILE A 63 -2.28 0.90 2.94
C ILE A 63 -2.46 -0.57 2.53
N PHE A 64 -2.59 -0.84 1.24
CA PHE A 64 -2.72 -2.20 0.72
C PHE A 64 -1.52 -3.08 1.07
N LEU A 65 -0.30 -2.56 0.92
CA LEU A 65 0.92 -3.30 1.27
C LEU A 65 1.03 -3.55 2.77
N LEU A 66 0.63 -2.59 3.62
CA LEU A 66 0.58 -2.79 5.07
C LEU A 66 -0.40 -3.90 5.46
N ILE A 67 -1.60 -3.90 4.88
CA ILE A 67 -2.61 -4.95 5.11
C ILE A 67 -2.06 -6.31 4.71
N LYS A 68 -1.44 -6.41 3.52
CA LYS A 68 -0.82 -7.66 3.08
C LYS A 68 0.28 -8.12 4.03
N PHE A 69 1.18 -7.21 4.42
CA PHE A 69 2.26 -7.52 5.34
C PHE A 69 1.76 -8.06 6.68
N PHE A 70 0.71 -7.45 7.26
CA PHE A 70 0.13 -7.93 8.50
C PHE A 70 -0.50 -9.33 8.36
N LYS A 71 -1.26 -9.57 7.29
CA LYS A 71 -1.87 -10.89 7.02
C LYS A 71 -0.82 -11.97 6.77
N GLU A 72 0.25 -11.64 6.04
CA GLU A 72 1.39 -12.54 5.83
C GLU A 72 2.08 -12.87 7.17
N GLY A 73 2.21 -11.90 8.07
CA GLY A 73 2.69 -12.10 9.43
C GLY A 73 1.84 -13.10 10.23
N THR A 74 0.51 -12.95 10.22
CA THR A 74 -0.39 -13.92 10.88
C THR A 74 -0.30 -15.30 10.24
N ASN A 75 -0.28 -15.40 8.91
CA ASN A 75 -0.11 -16.67 8.22
C ASN A 75 1.22 -17.35 8.57
N ALA A 76 2.31 -16.60 8.70
CA ALA A 76 3.60 -17.12 9.12
C ALA A 76 3.56 -17.61 10.57
N ALA A 77 2.94 -16.85 11.48
CA ALA A 77 2.79 -17.25 12.88
C ALA A 77 1.94 -18.52 13.02
N ILE A 78 0.83 -18.61 12.27
CA ILE A 78 -0.03 -19.81 12.19
C ILE A 78 0.79 -21.02 11.75
N LYS A 79 1.52 -20.90 10.63
CA LYS A 79 2.37 -21.99 10.11
C LYS A 79 3.43 -22.41 11.12
N ALA A 80 4.05 -21.46 11.82
CA ALA A 80 5.06 -21.76 12.83
C ALA A 80 4.47 -22.55 14.00
N VAL A 81 3.32 -22.10 14.54
CA VAL A 81 2.61 -22.82 15.61
C VAL A 81 2.21 -24.22 15.16
N ASP A 82 1.62 -24.36 13.97
CA ASP A 82 1.13 -25.65 13.47
C ASP A 82 2.28 -26.63 13.22
N THR A 83 3.41 -26.13 12.70
CA THR A 83 4.60 -26.94 12.45
C THR A 83 5.21 -27.41 13.77
N LEU A 84 5.36 -26.53 14.76
CA LEU A 84 5.91 -26.89 16.07
C LEU A 84 5.00 -27.87 16.81
N LYS A 85 3.68 -27.68 16.70
CA LYS A 85 2.71 -28.61 17.27
C LYS A 85 2.84 -30.02 16.68
N SER A 86 3.20 -30.16 15.41
CA SER A 86 3.45 -31.47 14.79
C SER A 86 4.70 -32.19 15.34
N LEU A 87 5.53 -31.47 16.11
CA LEU A 87 6.72 -31.97 16.79
C LEU A 87 6.51 -32.06 18.32
N ASP A 88 5.25 -32.08 18.78
CA ASP A 88 4.86 -32.04 20.20
C ASP A 88 5.38 -30.80 20.97
N ILE A 89 5.60 -29.68 20.26
CA ILE A 89 5.92 -28.38 20.86
C ILE A 89 4.66 -27.51 20.82
N ASP A 90 4.03 -27.30 21.98
CA ASP A 90 2.74 -26.62 22.09
C ASP A 90 2.80 -25.10 21.86
N GLU A 91 3.95 -24.47 22.10
CA GLU A 91 4.12 -23.02 22.02
C GLU A 91 5.56 -22.60 21.74
N PHE A 92 5.73 -21.38 21.23
CA PHE A 92 7.03 -20.73 21.13
C PHE A 92 6.95 -19.28 21.61
N GLN A 93 8.10 -18.71 21.94
CA GLN A 93 8.21 -17.36 22.48
C GLN A 93 9.09 -16.48 21.59
N ILE A 94 8.64 -15.25 21.34
CA ILE A 94 9.44 -14.20 20.71
C ILE A 94 9.44 -12.99 21.66
N GLY A 95 10.60 -12.67 22.22
CA GLY A 95 10.72 -11.64 23.24
C GLY A 95 9.89 -12.00 24.48
N SER A 96 8.96 -11.13 24.87
CA SER A 96 8.03 -11.39 25.99
C SER A 96 6.71 -12.04 25.57
N GLN A 97 6.51 -12.31 24.28
CA GLN A 97 5.22 -12.76 23.75
C GLN A 97 5.20 -14.26 23.47
N VAL A 98 4.15 -14.93 23.93
CA VAL A 98 3.91 -16.37 23.71
C VAL A 98 2.95 -16.56 22.54
N PHE A 99 3.30 -17.48 21.65
CA PHE A 99 2.55 -17.85 20.46
C PHE A 99 2.08 -19.30 20.60
N LYS A 100 0.75 -19.47 20.67
CA LYS A 100 0.11 -20.76 20.91
C LYS A 100 -1.23 -20.84 20.21
N GLY A 101 -1.50 -21.95 19.55
CA GLY A 101 -2.74 -22.18 18.80
C GLY A 101 -3.08 -21.00 17.87
N ARG A 102 -4.19 -20.32 18.17
CA ARG A 102 -4.67 -19.10 17.50
C ARG A 102 -4.89 -17.97 18.49
N ASN A 103 -4.00 -17.83 19.47
CA ASN A 103 -4.10 -16.76 20.46
C ASN A 103 -3.89 -15.36 19.83
N GLU A 104 -4.07 -14.32 20.65
CA GLU A 104 -4.01 -12.92 20.20
C GLU A 104 -2.70 -12.58 19.49
N ASN A 105 -1.56 -13.08 19.98
CA ASN A 105 -0.25 -12.82 19.38
C ASN A 105 -0.11 -13.43 17.98
N VAL A 106 -0.68 -14.62 17.76
CA VAL A 106 -0.73 -15.26 16.42
C VAL A 106 -1.64 -14.46 15.48
N MET A 107 -2.80 -14.02 15.98
CA MET A 107 -3.82 -13.32 15.18
C MET A 107 -3.60 -11.81 15.07
N ASN A 108 -2.56 -11.26 15.69
CA ASN A 108 -2.36 -9.81 15.80
C ASN A 108 -2.28 -9.11 14.45
N GLY A 109 -1.64 -9.73 13.46
CA GLY A 109 -1.58 -9.21 12.09
C GLY A 109 -2.97 -9.05 11.47
N ASP A 110 -3.80 -10.08 11.50
CA ASP A 110 -5.18 -10.01 11.01
C ASP A 110 -6.00 -8.95 11.75
N ASN A 111 -5.84 -8.84 13.07
CA ASN A 111 -6.51 -7.82 13.88
C ASN A 111 -6.10 -6.40 13.49
N LEU A 112 -4.80 -6.16 13.27
CA LEU A 112 -4.28 -4.87 12.80
C LEU A 112 -4.74 -4.55 11.37
N ALA A 113 -4.74 -5.54 10.48
CA ALA A 113 -5.24 -5.38 9.12
C ALA A 113 -6.73 -5.00 9.10
N GLN A 114 -7.54 -5.62 9.96
CA GLN A 114 -8.96 -5.31 10.08
C GLN A 114 -9.18 -3.91 10.66
N LYS A 115 -8.50 -3.57 11.77
CA LYS A 115 -8.54 -2.21 12.34
C LYS A 115 -8.17 -1.14 11.32
N LEU A 116 -7.12 -1.36 10.51
CA LEU A 116 -6.72 -0.42 9.48
C LEU A 116 -7.81 -0.26 8.40
N LEU A 117 -8.47 -1.35 7.99
CA LEU A 117 -9.59 -1.28 7.06
C LEU A 117 -10.79 -0.51 7.64
N ASP A 118 -11.06 -0.70 8.93
CA ASP A 118 -12.19 -0.05 9.61
C ASP A 118 -11.99 1.47 9.78
N THR A 119 -10.75 1.96 9.73
CA THR A 119 -10.46 3.41 9.72
C THR A 119 -10.72 4.11 8.38
N ILE A 120 -11.03 3.34 7.32
CA ILE A 120 -11.27 3.89 5.98
C ILE A 120 -12.77 4.10 5.78
N GLU A 121 -13.19 5.36 5.75
CA GLU A 121 -14.59 5.73 5.54
C GLU A 121 -15.10 5.44 4.12
N ASP A 122 -14.22 5.51 3.11
CA ASP A 122 -14.61 5.27 1.71
C ASP A 122 -14.76 3.77 1.43
N GLU A 123 -16.00 3.29 1.36
CA GLU A 123 -16.31 1.90 1.02
C GLU A 123 -15.78 1.45 -0.35
N LYS A 124 -15.74 2.35 -1.35
CA LYS A 124 -15.21 2.01 -2.68
C LYS A 124 -13.73 1.73 -2.58
N LEU A 125 -13.03 2.48 -1.73
CA LEU A 125 -11.62 2.27 -1.46
C LEU A 125 -11.38 0.94 -0.73
N VAL A 126 -12.16 0.65 0.30
CA VAL A 126 -12.12 -0.64 1.01
C VAL A 126 -12.33 -1.81 0.04
N LYS A 127 -13.32 -1.70 -0.86
CA LYS A 127 -13.59 -2.71 -1.88
C LYS A 127 -12.42 -2.87 -2.85
N LEU A 128 -11.79 -1.77 -3.28
CA LEU A 128 -10.61 -1.81 -4.15
C LEU A 128 -9.45 -2.55 -3.47
N ILE A 129 -9.15 -2.20 -2.21
CA ILE A 129 -8.07 -2.83 -1.43
C ILE A 129 -8.33 -4.33 -1.25
N LYS A 130 -9.55 -4.71 -0.84
CA LYS A 130 -9.92 -6.12 -0.59
C LYS A 130 -9.87 -6.99 -1.85
N LYS A 131 -10.18 -6.42 -3.03
CA LYS A 131 -10.19 -7.14 -4.31
C LYS A 131 -8.84 -7.15 -5.04
N SER A 132 -7.91 -6.28 -4.65
CA SER A 132 -6.62 -6.18 -5.32
C SER A 132 -5.70 -7.34 -4.92
N ASN A 133 -5.03 -7.93 -5.89
CA ASN A 133 -4.01 -8.95 -5.65
C ASN A 133 -2.60 -8.33 -5.68
N TYR A 134 -2.42 -7.26 -6.45
CA TYR A 134 -1.15 -6.59 -6.64
C TYR A 134 -1.31 -5.08 -6.51
N SER A 135 -0.22 -4.39 -6.15
CA SER A 135 -0.22 -2.92 -6.06
C SER A 135 -0.57 -2.25 -7.39
N LYS A 136 -0.20 -2.86 -8.51
CA LYS A 136 -0.57 -2.39 -9.85
C LYS A 136 -2.09 -2.32 -10.06
N ASP A 137 -2.87 -3.18 -9.43
CA ASP A 137 -4.33 -3.20 -9.59
C ASP A 137 -4.96 -1.91 -9.04
N ILE A 138 -4.38 -1.38 -7.96
CA ILE A 138 -4.74 -0.08 -7.39
C ILE A 138 -4.31 1.05 -8.31
N ILE A 139 -3.07 1.00 -8.82
CA ILE A 139 -2.55 2.06 -9.70
C ILE A 139 -3.37 2.14 -11.00
N GLU A 140 -3.73 1.02 -11.59
CA GLU A 140 -4.57 0.95 -12.79
C GLU A 140 -5.96 1.58 -12.59
N ARG A 141 -6.51 1.52 -11.37
CA ARG A 141 -7.77 2.21 -11.06
C ARG A 141 -7.68 3.72 -11.27
N TYR A 142 -6.48 4.29 -11.16
CA TYR A 142 -6.24 5.73 -11.34
C TYR A 142 -5.89 6.14 -12.77
N ARG A 143 -5.60 5.18 -13.66
CA ARG A 143 -5.22 5.45 -15.06
C ARG A 143 -6.24 6.34 -15.82
N PRO A 144 -7.56 6.14 -15.71
CA PRO A 144 -8.54 7.00 -16.40
C PRO A 144 -8.46 8.48 -16.01
N PHE A 145 -8.03 8.78 -14.78
CA PHE A 145 -7.88 10.17 -14.32
C PHE A 145 -6.59 10.80 -14.86
N ILE A 146 -5.61 10.01 -15.26
CA ILE A 146 -4.36 10.47 -15.87
C ILE A 146 -4.54 10.63 -17.38
N ASP A 147 -5.08 9.62 -18.03
CA ASP A 147 -5.11 9.49 -19.48
C ASP A 147 -6.08 10.42 -20.20
N ARG A 148 -6.86 11.25 -19.47
CA ARG A 148 -7.94 12.12 -19.98
C ARG A 148 -8.08 12.04 -21.49
N LYS A 149 -8.97 11.15 -21.95
CA LYS A 149 -9.39 11.11 -23.35
C LYS A 149 -9.65 12.57 -23.77
N LYS A 150 -8.95 13.00 -24.80
CA LYS A 150 -9.32 14.17 -25.59
C LYS A 150 -10.78 14.08 -26.00
#